data_AF-A0A9X0TMP7-F1
#
_entry.id   AF-A0A9X0TMP7-F1
#
_cell.length_a   1.000
_cell.length_b   1.000
_cell.length_c   1.000
_cell.angle_alpha   90.00
_cell.angle_beta   90.00
_cell.angle_gamma   90.00
#
_symmetry.space_group_name_H-M   'P 1'
#
loop_
_entity.id
_entity.type
_entity.pdbx_description
1 polymer ?
#
loop_
_entity_poly.entity_id
_entity_poly.type
_entity_poly.pdbx_seq_one_letter_code
_entity_poly.pdbx_strand_id
1 'polypeptide(L)'
;MSEINVRYLKDNEGDIYYPVTHVDAMQGLDKHNWTTFNLNKPALANAAFKDGDNGFDCAYKSVEIADLKIKSIRLNASNITDGQLLVTLPSTFDLPINPHNFYIRTPSNRNQAIITIRPNGTVYFYIKDPNWTVSDYIYGQYTWIE
;
A
#
# COMPACT_ATOMS: atom_id res chain seq x y z
N MET A 1 1.25 -15.34 -33.31
CA MET A 1 0.42 -15.01 -32.13
C MET A 1 -0.57 -16.15 -31.97
N SER A 2 -0.60 -16.81 -30.81
CA SER A 2 -1.60 -17.84 -30.51
C SER A 2 -2.94 -17.17 -30.28
N GLU A 3 -3.98 -17.67 -30.93
CA GLU A 3 -5.36 -17.18 -30.79
C GLU A 3 -5.87 -17.50 -29.38
N ILE A 4 -6.34 -16.49 -28.64
CA ILE A 4 -6.97 -16.70 -27.33
C ILE A 4 -8.44 -16.99 -27.57
N ASN A 5 -8.85 -18.22 -27.29
CA ASN A 5 -10.20 -18.70 -27.56
C ASN A 5 -11.15 -18.27 -26.42
N VAL A 6 -11.87 -17.16 -26.59
CA VAL A 6 -12.86 -16.66 -25.62
C VAL A 6 -14.20 -17.37 -25.85
N ARG A 7 -14.68 -18.12 -24.86
CA ARG A 7 -15.99 -18.81 -24.92
C ARG A 7 -17.02 -18.07 -24.07
N TYR A 8 -18.13 -17.67 -24.68
CA TYR A 8 -19.26 -17.06 -24.00
C TYR A 8 -20.29 -18.11 -23.59
N LEU A 9 -20.84 -17.96 -22.38
CA LEU A 9 -22.05 -18.69 -21.99
C LEU A 9 -23.25 -18.02 -22.67
N LYS A 10 -24.10 -18.83 -23.31
CA LYS A 10 -25.34 -18.37 -23.94
C LYS A 10 -26.53 -19.01 -23.23
N ASP A 11 -27.64 -18.30 -23.14
CA ASP A 11 -28.90 -18.88 -22.70
C ASP A 11 -29.58 -19.68 -23.83
N ASN A 12 -30.80 -20.15 -23.56
CA ASN A 12 -31.59 -20.94 -24.52
C ASN A 12 -32.07 -20.12 -25.73
N GLU A 13 -32.05 -18.79 -25.63
CA GLU A 13 -32.43 -17.85 -26.70
C GLU A 13 -31.20 -17.42 -27.51
N GLY A 14 -30.01 -17.82 -27.09
CA GLY A 14 -28.74 -17.54 -27.75
C GLY A 14 -28.07 -16.25 -27.30
N ASP A 15 -28.66 -15.57 -26.31
CA ASP A 15 -28.15 -14.33 -25.75
C ASP A 15 -26.98 -14.61 -24.82
N ILE A 16 -25.98 -13.72 -24.87
CA ILE A 16 -24.79 -13.84 -24.03
C ILE A 16 -25.16 -13.43 -22.61
N TYR A 17 -25.03 -14.38 -21.68
CA TYR A 17 -25.21 -14.13 -20.25
C TYR A 17 -23.84 -14.09 -19.56
N TYR A 18 -23.59 -13.01 -18.81
CA TYR A 18 -22.42 -12.87 -17.96
C TYR A 18 -22.73 -13.51 -16.60
N PRO A 19 -22.10 -14.66 -16.23
CA PRO A 19 -22.33 -15.26 -14.94
C PRO A 19 -21.96 -14.29 -13.83
N VAL A 20 -22.90 -14.03 -12.92
CA VAL A 20 -22.61 -13.30 -11.69
C VAL A 20 -21.81 -14.24 -10.81
N THR A 21 -20.52 -13.94 -10.62
CA THR A 21 -19.68 -14.72 -9.71
C THR A 21 -20.16 -14.53 -8.28
N HIS A 22 -20.43 -15.64 -7.59
CA HIS A 22 -20.76 -15.61 -6.17
C HIS A 22 -19.56 -15.12 -5.34
N VAL A 23 -19.78 -14.34 -4.29
CA VAL A 23 -18.70 -13.77 -3.46
C VAL A 23 -17.75 -14.85 -2.89
N ASP A 24 -18.28 -16.03 -2.59
CA ASP A 24 -17.49 -17.17 -2.09
C ASP A 24 -16.48 -17.70 -3.12
N ALA A 25 -16.74 -17.54 -4.42
CA ALA A 25 -15.79 -17.90 -5.47
C ALA A 25 -14.65 -16.88 -5.62
N MET A 26 -14.82 -15.67 -5.08
CA MET A 26 -13.78 -14.63 -4.99
C MET A 26 -13.06 -14.64 -3.64
N GLN A 27 -13.59 -15.37 -2.66
CA GLN A 27 -13.08 -15.38 -1.29
C GLN A 27 -11.68 -15.99 -1.24
N GLY A 28 -10.72 -15.25 -0.70
CA GLY A 28 -9.35 -15.71 -0.54
C GLY A 28 -8.38 -15.30 -1.65
N LEU A 29 -8.85 -14.66 -2.74
CA LEU A 29 -7.97 -13.99 -3.70
C LEU A 29 -7.20 -12.83 -3.06
N ASP A 30 -7.71 -12.27 -1.97
CA ASP A 30 -7.09 -11.23 -1.17
C ASP A 30 -6.04 -11.75 -0.16
N LYS A 31 -5.87 -13.09 -0.02
CA LYS A 31 -4.93 -13.74 0.93
C LYS A 31 -3.45 -13.60 0.53
N HIS A 32 -3.06 -12.52 -0.14
CA HIS A 32 -1.65 -12.19 -0.25
C HIS A 32 -1.16 -11.58 1.07
N ASN A 33 -0.23 -12.31 1.69
CA ASN A 33 0.41 -11.89 2.91
C ASN A 33 1.20 -10.59 2.68
N TRP A 34 1.16 -9.74 3.69
CA TRP A 34 2.00 -8.56 3.76
C TRP A 34 3.47 -8.96 3.70
N THR A 35 4.23 -8.35 2.78
CA THR A 35 5.69 -8.48 2.70
C THR A 35 6.32 -7.34 3.47
N THR A 36 6.99 -7.65 4.57
CA THR A 36 7.65 -6.65 5.43
C THR A 36 8.88 -6.06 4.75
N PHE A 37 9.17 -4.79 5.02
CA PHE A 37 10.39 -4.12 4.55
C PHE A 37 11.06 -3.30 5.64
N ASN A 38 12.36 -3.07 5.47
CA ASN A 38 13.16 -2.22 6.35
C ASN A 38 13.17 -0.78 5.85
N LEU A 39 13.30 0.16 6.77
CA LEU A 39 13.52 1.57 6.47
C LEU A 39 15.02 1.87 6.36
N ASN A 40 15.35 2.85 5.52
CA ASN A 40 16.69 3.41 5.42
C ASN A 40 17.08 4.09 6.73
N LYS A 41 18.30 3.84 7.21
CA LYS A 41 18.84 4.55 8.38
C LYS A 41 18.92 6.06 8.09
N PRO A 42 18.64 6.93 9.08
CA PRO A 42 18.50 6.65 10.51
C PRO A 42 17.09 6.25 10.98
N ALA A 43 16.11 6.13 10.07
CA ALA A 43 14.73 5.82 10.46
C ALA A 43 14.63 4.52 11.28
N LEU A 44 13.74 4.54 12.27
CA LEU A 44 13.40 3.39 13.10
C LEU A 44 12.01 2.91 12.71
N ALA A 45 11.89 1.61 12.39
CA ALA A 45 10.64 0.99 11.98
C ALA A 45 9.88 0.42 13.17
N ASN A 46 8.56 0.34 13.04
CA ASN A 46 7.70 -0.58 13.78
C ASN A 46 7.64 -0.37 15.29
N ALA A 47 7.70 0.87 15.75
CA ALA A 47 7.66 1.20 17.18
C ALA A 47 6.28 1.65 17.66
N ALA A 48 5.49 2.35 16.82
CA ALA A 48 4.22 2.90 17.25
C ALA A 48 3.16 1.79 17.44
N PHE A 49 2.35 1.91 18.50
CA PHE A 49 1.22 1.03 18.83
C PHE A 49 1.58 -0.45 19.03
N LYS A 50 2.83 -0.76 19.36
CA LYS A 50 3.25 -2.15 19.64
C LYS A 50 2.84 -2.65 21.01
N ASP A 51 2.68 -1.75 21.97
CA ASP A 51 2.33 -2.10 23.34
C ASP A 51 0.81 -2.25 23.47
N GLY A 52 0.30 -3.49 23.35
CA GLY A 52 -1.10 -3.84 23.59
C GLY A 52 -2.07 -3.59 22.43
N ASP A 53 -1.74 -2.70 21.49
CA ASP A 53 -2.63 -2.30 20.38
C ASP A 53 -2.41 -3.08 19.07
N ASN A 54 -1.47 -4.03 19.06
CA ASN A 54 -1.11 -4.86 17.89
C ASN A 54 -0.84 -4.03 16.62
N GLY A 55 -0.08 -2.94 16.76
CA GLY A 55 0.28 -2.03 15.68
C GLY A 55 1.00 -2.75 14.53
N PHE A 56 0.70 -2.36 13.29
CA PHE A 56 1.26 -3.03 12.13
C PHE A 56 2.75 -2.67 11.89
N ASP A 57 3.44 -3.58 11.19
CA ASP A 57 4.77 -3.34 10.65
C ASP A 57 4.72 -2.65 9.29
N CYS A 58 5.81 -1.96 8.95
CA CYS A 58 6.15 -1.55 7.59
C CYS A 58 6.12 -2.75 6.66
N ALA A 59 5.14 -2.75 5.75
CA ALA A 59 4.93 -3.83 4.82
C ALA A 59 4.17 -3.35 3.59
N TYR A 60 4.28 -4.09 2.50
CA TYR A 60 3.52 -3.84 1.29
C TYR A 60 2.77 -5.11 0.86
N LYS A 61 1.76 -4.96 0.02
CA LYS A 61 1.15 -6.07 -0.72
C LYS A 61 0.59 -5.60 -2.05
N SER A 62 0.62 -6.48 -3.05
CA SER A 62 -0.07 -6.29 -4.32
C SER A 62 -0.98 -7.50 -4.56
N VAL A 63 -2.19 -7.25 -5.03
CA VAL A 63 -3.21 -8.25 -5.34
C VAL A 63 -3.78 -7.93 -6.71
N GLU A 64 -3.92 -8.93 -7.56
CA GLU A 64 -4.58 -8.79 -8.86
C GLU A 64 -5.90 -9.57 -8.84
N ILE A 65 -7.00 -8.87 -9.13
CA ILE A 65 -8.34 -9.46 -9.17
C ILE A 65 -9.02 -8.99 -10.45
N ALA A 66 -9.31 -9.92 -11.38
CA ALA A 66 -10.00 -9.61 -12.64
C ALA A 66 -9.39 -8.39 -13.35
N ASP A 67 -8.07 -8.43 -13.57
CA ASP A 67 -7.23 -7.39 -14.17
C ASP A 67 -7.11 -6.08 -13.38
N LEU A 68 -7.72 -5.99 -12.19
CA LEU A 68 -7.57 -4.86 -11.27
C LEU A 68 -6.36 -5.08 -10.36
N LYS A 69 -5.36 -4.20 -10.43
CA LYS A 69 -4.21 -4.25 -9.52
C LYS A 69 -4.47 -3.38 -8.30
N ILE A 70 -4.61 -4.04 -7.16
CA ILE A 70 -4.82 -3.42 -5.85
C ILE A 70 -3.48 -3.44 -5.11
N LYS A 71 -2.93 -2.27 -4.84
CA LYS A 71 -1.65 -2.10 -4.15
C LYS A 71 -1.88 -1.50 -2.78
N SER A 72 -1.17 -1.99 -1.78
CA SER A 72 -1.24 -1.45 -0.42
C SER A 72 0.13 -1.30 0.21
N ILE A 73 0.27 -0.29 1.07
CA ILE A 73 1.45 -0.06 1.89
C ILE A 73 1.05 0.28 3.33
N ARG A 74 1.88 -0.17 4.27
CA ARG A 74 1.87 0.17 5.69
C ARG A 74 3.18 0.87 6.04
N LEU A 75 3.09 1.94 6.80
CA LEU A 75 4.23 2.70 7.29
C LEU A 75 4.07 2.93 8.79
N ASN A 76 5.04 2.48 9.57
CA ASN A 76 5.19 2.70 11.01
C ASN A 76 6.64 3.11 11.25
N ALA A 77 6.90 4.41 11.41
CA ALA A 77 8.26 4.93 11.45
C ALA A 77 8.43 6.04 12.48
N SER A 78 9.64 6.17 13.02
CA SER A 78 10.10 7.27 13.87
C SER A 78 11.56 7.58 13.55
N ASN A 79 12.16 8.60 14.19
CA ASN A 79 13.50 9.09 13.89
C ASN A 79 13.66 9.52 12.42
N ILE A 80 12.69 10.31 11.95
CA ILE A 80 12.60 10.80 10.58
C ILE A 80 12.51 12.32 10.52
N THR A 81 12.98 12.92 9.43
CA THR A 81 12.99 14.39 9.22
C THR A 81 12.37 14.78 7.88
N ASP A 82 11.92 16.03 7.74
CA ASP A 82 11.35 16.56 6.49
C ASP A 82 12.26 16.31 5.28
N GLY A 83 11.68 15.80 4.19
CA GLY A 83 12.39 15.49 2.94
C GLY A 83 13.16 14.17 2.93
N GLN A 84 13.08 13.35 3.98
CA GLN A 84 13.84 12.10 4.07
C GLN A 84 13.29 11.01 3.14
N LEU A 85 14.20 10.31 2.46
CA LEU A 85 13.94 9.05 1.78
C LEU A 85 13.79 7.93 2.83
N LEU A 86 12.58 7.41 3.00
CA LEU A 86 12.29 6.37 3.99
C LEU A 86 12.71 4.98 3.52
N VAL A 87 12.44 4.64 2.26
CA VAL A 87 12.74 3.33 1.68
C VAL A 87 12.70 3.42 0.15
N THR A 88 13.39 2.50 -0.51
CA THR A 88 13.17 2.17 -1.92
C THR A 88 12.54 0.79 -1.99
N LEU A 89 11.26 0.73 -2.37
CA LEU A 89 10.53 -0.53 -2.50
C LEU A 89 11.08 -1.37 -3.65
N PRO A 90 11.13 -2.70 -3.51
CA PRO A 90 11.64 -3.57 -4.56
C PRO A 90 10.66 -3.63 -5.74
N SER A 91 11.17 -3.94 -6.94
CA SER A 91 10.34 -4.12 -8.14
C SER A 91 9.30 -5.24 -8.00
N THR A 92 9.52 -6.18 -7.08
CA THR A 92 8.56 -7.23 -6.71
C THR A 92 7.26 -6.71 -6.09
N PHE A 93 7.17 -5.44 -5.73
CA PHE A 93 5.94 -4.82 -5.23
C PHE A 93 4.93 -4.48 -6.35
N ASP A 94 5.28 -4.61 -7.64
CA ASP A 94 4.51 -4.01 -8.75
C ASP A 94 4.41 -2.49 -8.55
N LEU A 95 5.55 -1.81 -8.71
CA LEU A 95 5.71 -0.39 -8.41
C LEU A 95 4.61 0.48 -9.02
N PRO A 96 4.26 1.61 -8.37
CA PRO A 96 3.19 2.46 -8.88
C PRO A 96 3.54 3.04 -10.25
N ILE A 97 2.54 3.24 -11.10
CA ILE A 97 2.73 3.82 -12.43
C ILE A 97 2.86 5.35 -12.31
N ASN A 98 2.14 5.95 -11.36
CA ASN A 98 2.17 7.39 -11.10
C ASN A 98 2.63 7.71 -9.67
N PRO A 99 3.10 8.94 -9.38
CA PRO A 99 3.33 9.36 -8.01
C PRO A 99 2.03 9.39 -7.20
N HIS A 100 2.03 8.77 -6.02
CA HIS A 100 0.91 8.82 -5.07
C HIS A 100 1.31 9.63 -3.84
N ASN A 101 0.42 10.51 -3.39
CA ASN A 101 0.62 11.37 -2.21
C ASN A 101 -0.50 11.11 -1.21
N PHE A 102 -0.14 10.84 0.05
CA PHE A 102 -1.12 10.59 1.10
C PHE A 102 -0.80 11.40 2.35
N TYR A 103 -1.83 11.95 2.98
CA TYR A 103 -1.71 12.45 4.35
C TYR A 103 -1.51 11.29 5.31
N ILE A 104 -0.54 11.40 6.21
CA ILE A 104 -0.23 10.40 7.24
C ILE A 104 -0.42 10.93 8.64
N ARG A 105 -0.97 10.06 9.50
CA ARG A 105 -1.13 10.34 10.92
C ARG A 105 0.24 10.53 11.56
N THR A 106 0.30 11.56 12.38
CA THR A 106 1.34 11.91 13.33
C THR A 106 0.77 11.86 14.75
N PRO A 107 1.55 12.08 15.83
CA PRO A 107 1.00 12.23 17.18
C PRO A 107 -0.06 13.33 17.23
N SER A 108 -1.01 13.24 18.16
CA SER A 108 -2.18 14.13 18.23
C SER A 108 -1.84 15.61 18.48
N ASN A 109 -0.63 15.90 18.95
CA ASN A 109 -0.11 17.25 19.18
C ASN A 109 0.78 17.75 18.03
N ARG A 110 0.76 17.10 16.86
CA ARG A 110 1.53 17.45 15.66
C ARG A 110 0.62 17.76 14.48
N ASN A 111 1.15 18.53 13.53
CA ASN A 111 0.50 18.69 12.22
C ASN A 111 0.53 17.37 11.44
N GLN A 112 -0.39 17.23 10.49
CA GLN A 112 -0.37 16.10 9.55
C GLN A 112 0.88 16.17 8.65
N ALA A 113 1.40 15.00 8.29
CA ALA A 113 2.50 14.87 7.34
C ALA A 113 2.01 14.31 6.01
N ILE A 114 2.89 14.30 5.01
CA ILE A 114 2.64 13.70 3.70
C ILE A 114 3.70 12.62 3.43
N ILE A 115 3.25 11.51 2.86
CA ILE A 115 4.12 10.52 2.23
C ILE A 115 3.92 10.54 0.72
N THR A 116 5.03 10.47 -0.03
CA THR A 116 5.02 10.40 -1.49
C THR A 116 5.70 9.12 -1.94
N ILE A 117 4.97 8.30 -2.68
CA ILE A 117 5.51 7.09 -3.33
C ILE A 117 5.69 7.41 -4.81
N ARG A 118 6.89 7.18 -5.35
CA ARG A 118 7.20 7.45 -6.76
C ARG A 118 7.30 6.16 -7.59
N PRO A 119 7.19 6.24 -8.93
CA PRO A 119 7.27 5.05 -9.80
C PRO A 119 8.58 4.28 -9.74
N ASN A 120 9.67 4.91 -9.29
CA ASN A 120 10.95 4.24 -9.06
C ASN A 120 11.03 3.52 -7.70
N GLY A 121 9.90 3.38 -6.99
CA GLY A 121 9.81 2.73 -5.69
C GLY A 121 10.27 3.58 -4.50
N THR A 122 10.73 4.81 -4.72
CA THR A 122 11.16 5.68 -3.61
C THR A 122 9.96 6.20 -2.83
N VAL A 123 10.06 6.13 -1.50
CA VAL A 123 9.07 6.65 -0.55
C VAL A 123 9.69 7.79 0.24
N TYR A 124 9.13 8.99 0.12
CA TYR A 124 9.59 10.19 0.83
C TYR A 124 8.60 10.64 1.89
N PHE A 125 9.13 11.22 2.96
CA PHE A 125 8.37 11.83 4.04
C PHE A 125 8.52 13.35 4.01
N TYR A 126 7.41 14.06 4.19
CA TYR A 126 7.36 15.52 4.24
C TYR A 126 6.51 15.99 5.43
N ILE A 127 7.02 16.94 6.20
CA ILE A 127 6.34 17.52 7.35
C ILE A 127 6.62 19.02 7.43
N LYS A 128 5.56 19.81 7.66
CA LYS A 128 5.64 21.25 7.94
C LYS A 128 5.07 21.52 9.33
N ASP A 129 5.82 21.04 10.33
CA ASP A 129 5.57 21.28 11.75
C ASP A 129 6.88 21.75 12.40
N PRO A 130 6.95 23.01 12.88
CA PRO A 130 8.18 23.52 13.50
C PRO A 130 8.54 22.82 14.81
N ASN A 131 7.59 22.11 15.43
CA ASN A 131 7.82 21.41 16.68
C ASN A 131 8.15 19.93 16.48
N TRP A 132 8.24 19.44 15.23
CA TRP A 132 8.60 18.06 14.92
C TRP A 132 9.97 17.67 15.47
N THR A 133 10.07 16.48 16.04
CA THR A 133 11.26 15.90 16.64
C THR A 133 11.47 14.47 16.19
N VAL A 134 12.67 13.94 16.38
CA VAL A 134 13.00 12.55 16.04
C VAL A 134 12.23 11.51 16.87
N SER A 135 11.68 11.88 18.03
CA SER A 135 10.81 11.00 18.83
C SER A 135 9.38 10.91 18.30
N ASP A 136 8.98 11.81 17.39
CA ASP A 136 7.65 11.75 16.77
C ASP A 136 7.58 10.58 15.76
N TYR A 137 6.38 10.03 15.61
CA TYR A 137 6.13 8.88 14.75
C TYR A 137 5.18 9.21 13.59
N ILE A 138 5.21 8.37 12.56
CA ILE A 138 4.14 8.27 11.55
C ILE A 138 3.54 6.88 11.58
N TYR A 139 2.24 6.81 11.33
CA TYR A 139 1.52 5.54 11.30
C TYR A 139 0.38 5.59 10.28
N GLY A 140 0.46 4.83 9.19
CA GLY A 140 -0.57 4.86 8.14
C GLY A 140 -0.60 3.62 7.26
N GLN A 141 -1.79 3.29 6.77
CA GLN A 141 -2.01 2.27 5.75
C GLN A 141 -2.78 2.90 4.59
N TYR A 142 -2.31 2.65 3.37
CA TYR A 142 -2.95 3.14 2.15
C TYR A 142 -3.14 2.01 1.17
N THR A 143 -4.24 2.07 0.43
CA THR A 143 -4.55 1.18 -0.68
C THR A 143 -4.95 2.03 -1.87
N TRP A 144 -4.43 1.69 -3.05
CA TRP A 144 -4.79 2.33 -4.30
C TRP A 144 -4.91 1.28 -5.40
N ILE A 145 -5.52 1.70 -6.50
CA ILE A 145 -5.80 0.89 -7.67
C ILE A 145 -5.11 1.54 -8.86
N GLU A 146 -4.47 0.74 -9.70
CA GLU A 146 -3.88 1.14 -10.98
C GLU A 146 -4.12 0.08 -12.06
#